data_AF-A0A2E7FLL7-F1
#
_entry.id   AF-A0A2E7FLL7-F1
#
_cell.length_a   1.000
_cell.length_b   1.000
_cell.length_c   1.000
_cell.angle_alpha   90.00
_cell.angle_beta   90.00
_cell.angle_gamma   90.00
#
_symmetry.space_group_name_H-M   'P 1'
#
loop_
_entity.id
_entity.type
_entity.pdbx_description
1 polymer ?
#
loop_
_entity_poly.entity_id
_entity_poly.type
_entity_poly.pdbx_seq_one_letter_code
_entity_poly.pdbx_strand_id
1 'polypeptide(L)'
;MSNWQTNLRQKSYSQSFIWKSAITILLCGLSIGALVDLLTDSKAGQLRQDIALEFLNPNFPYSDSSLVKSSIAPTALITQLENEGITIEKFFIIGPYLYPYYQGELAKRIDGLLGGQFDTELASMLGDYLASFADPEDPRRENLESKASQEFPPRYANRLLGEIEARNGYYHRAYPYFKREGQFPDARQSRERAVNMLLRNDKFDELQALLNNPAYEELISFRVRLDIATHKKDWLEVAKLLPFERFSNFDVPMAIIAGITAIVWAALLFRLGQISPWLGRTSYLCLLALFAGVLSTIPTVFLVIVEDTYVGYQPDGDLIRMLAFFIGGVGLREEFCKLLFFLPFAIYFAKQGEERDAFIVASFVGLGFAAEENIGYFSQSLALAAPGRFLTANFFHIALTGMGGLYLCRALRRSNYNDFFYIFGIMIVVHGLYNTLLSLPQSDVGPFFAMTVFILLSMRYFRELYSMSVRTVPTYSLSFLFVSGLCLILSGLIIFQASQIGLPAGLLLITPEVIGSVVIVFMFFREFNEALGA
;
A
#
# COMPACT_ATOMS: atom_id res chain seq x y z
N MET A 1 12.34 -39.74 9.43
CA MET A 1 11.68 -39.10 8.28
C MET A 1 10.89 -40.17 7.54
N SER A 2 9.67 -39.86 7.11
CA SER A 2 8.89 -40.76 6.24
C SER A 2 9.51 -40.84 4.83
N ASN A 3 9.17 -41.87 4.06
CA ASN A 3 9.66 -42.03 2.67
C ASN A 3 9.32 -40.81 1.78
N TRP A 4 8.15 -40.20 1.98
CA TRP A 4 7.75 -39.01 1.23
C TRP A 4 8.60 -37.79 1.58
N GLN A 5 9.01 -37.61 2.85
CA GLN A 5 9.87 -36.50 3.27
C GLN A 5 11.26 -36.63 2.64
N THR A 6 11.81 -37.84 2.61
CA THR A 6 13.11 -38.11 1.95
C THR A 6 13.04 -37.87 0.44
N ASN A 7 11.95 -38.30 -0.21
CA ASN A 7 11.75 -38.09 -1.66
C ASN A 7 11.61 -36.59 -1.99
N LEU A 8 10.75 -35.87 -1.25
CA LEU A 8 10.56 -34.43 -1.45
C LEU A 8 11.85 -33.67 -1.15
N ARG A 9 12.60 -34.07 -0.13
CA ARG A 9 13.94 -33.52 0.15
C ARG A 9 14.84 -33.68 -1.06
N GLN A 10 15.06 -34.90 -1.54
CA GLN A 10 15.92 -35.16 -2.70
C GLN A 10 15.48 -34.36 -3.94
N LYS A 11 14.18 -34.36 -4.24
CA LYS A 11 13.61 -33.62 -5.36
C LYS A 11 13.79 -32.10 -5.21
N SER A 12 13.64 -31.55 -4.01
CA SER A 12 13.77 -30.11 -3.79
C SER A 12 15.17 -29.56 -4.13
N TYR A 13 16.21 -30.39 -4.16
CA TYR A 13 17.56 -29.99 -4.60
C TYR A 13 17.79 -30.19 -6.10
N SER A 14 16.84 -30.74 -6.87
CA SER A 14 16.95 -30.91 -8.32
C SER A 14 16.46 -29.66 -9.05
N GLN A 15 17.29 -29.11 -9.94
CA GLN A 15 16.92 -27.96 -10.78
C GLN A 15 15.66 -28.24 -11.61
N SER A 16 15.57 -29.43 -12.21
CA SER A 16 14.41 -29.85 -13.01
C SER A 16 13.11 -29.83 -12.19
N PHE A 17 13.16 -30.25 -10.92
CA PHE A 17 11.98 -30.26 -10.05
C PHE A 17 11.54 -28.85 -9.64
N ILE A 18 12.50 -27.97 -9.34
CA ILE A 18 12.22 -26.56 -9.02
C ILE A 18 11.52 -25.89 -10.21
N TRP A 19 12.07 -26.01 -11.42
CA TRP A 19 11.48 -25.43 -12.63
C TRP A 19 10.09 -25.99 -12.95
N LYS A 20 9.90 -27.30 -12.84
CA LYS A 20 8.58 -27.92 -13.05
C LYS A 20 7.55 -27.36 -12.06
N SER A 21 7.93 -27.26 -10.78
CA SER A 21 7.04 -26.72 -9.74
C SER A 21 6.69 -25.25 -10.02
N ALA A 22 7.67 -24.44 -10.37
CA ALA A 22 7.48 -23.03 -10.73
C ALA A 22 6.51 -22.86 -11.90
N ILE A 23 6.74 -23.58 -13.00
CA ILE A 23 5.89 -23.56 -14.20
C ILE A 23 4.47 -24.01 -13.86
N THR A 24 4.32 -25.11 -13.09
CA THR A 24 3.00 -25.59 -12.68
C THR A 24 2.24 -24.54 -11.87
N ILE A 25 2.88 -23.89 -10.88
CA ILE A 25 2.23 -22.85 -10.06
C ILE A 25 1.77 -21.67 -10.92
N LEU A 26 2.61 -21.22 -11.86
CA LEU A 26 2.29 -20.10 -12.75
C LEU A 26 1.17 -20.45 -13.75
N LEU A 27 1.21 -21.63 -14.35
CA LEU A 27 0.16 -22.10 -15.25
C LEU A 27 -1.19 -22.25 -14.53
N CYS A 28 -1.19 -22.72 -13.29
CA CYS A 28 -2.39 -22.72 -12.45
C CYS A 28 -2.90 -21.30 -12.19
N GLY A 29 -2.01 -20.35 -11.87
CA GLY A 29 -2.36 -18.93 -11.69
C GLY A 29 -2.98 -18.32 -12.95
N LEU A 30 -2.39 -18.55 -14.12
CA LEU A 30 -2.91 -18.11 -15.41
C LEU A 30 -4.27 -18.74 -15.73
N SER A 31 -4.44 -20.03 -15.45
CA SER A 31 -5.68 -20.75 -15.74
C SER A 31 -6.84 -20.26 -14.86
N ILE A 32 -6.57 -20.03 -13.56
CA ILE A 32 -7.53 -19.46 -12.63
C ILE A 32 -7.82 -17.99 -12.99
N GLY A 33 -6.79 -17.21 -13.31
CA GLY A 33 -6.94 -15.82 -13.76
C GLY A 33 -7.84 -15.71 -15.00
N ALA A 34 -7.63 -16.56 -16.01
CA ALA A 34 -8.48 -16.61 -17.20
C ALA A 34 -9.92 -17.00 -16.87
N LEU A 35 -10.12 -17.96 -15.96
CA LEU A 35 -11.45 -18.32 -15.48
C LEU A 35 -12.13 -17.17 -14.74
N VAL A 36 -11.40 -16.46 -13.88
CA VAL A 36 -11.91 -15.29 -13.14
C VAL A 36 -12.28 -14.16 -14.09
N ASP A 37 -11.44 -13.85 -15.08
CA ASP A 37 -11.72 -12.84 -16.10
C ASP A 37 -13.01 -13.19 -16.89
N LEU A 38 -13.17 -14.47 -17.25
CA LEU A 38 -14.38 -14.97 -17.92
C LEU A 38 -15.64 -14.93 -17.04
N LEU A 39 -15.51 -15.23 -15.74
CA LEU A 39 -16.65 -15.26 -14.81
C LEU A 39 -17.07 -13.89 -14.29
N THR A 40 -16.14 -12.95 -14.21
CA THR A 40 -16.41 -11.61 -13.67
C THR A 40 -17.05 -10.67 -14.70
N ASP A 41 -17.22 -11.11 -15.95
CA ASP A 41 -17.66 -10.31 -17.12
C ASP A 41 -17.12 -8.89 -16.96
N SER A 42 -15.78 -8.78 -16.98
CA SER A 42 -15.00 -7.65 -16.46
C SER A 42 -15.29 -6.28 -17.11
N LYS A 43 -16.37 -6.16 -17.88
CA LYS A 43 -17.07 -4.94 -18.29
C LYS A 43 -17.36 -3.97 -17.13
N ALA A 44 -17.64 -4.44 -15.92
CA ALA A 44 -17.75 -3.56 -14.75
C ALA A 44 -16.40 -2.91 -14.36
N GLY A 45 -15.30 -3.54 -14.76
CA GLY A 45 -13.92 -3.05 -14.70
C GLY A 45 -13.44 -2.38 -15.99
N GLN A 46 -14.11 -2.49 -17.14
CA GLN A 46 -13.64 -1.92 -18.42
C GLN A 46 -13.30 -0.44 -18.32
N LEU A 47 -14.10 0.34 -17.60
CA LEU A 47 -13.79 1.74 -17.35
C LEU A 47 -12.50 1.91 -16.53
N ARG A 48 -12.30 1.12 -15.45
CA ARG A 48 -11.05 1.14 -14.67
C ARG A 48 -9.88 0.54 -15.45
N GLN A 49 -10.12 -0.39 -16.37
CA GLN A 49 -9.17 -1.05 -17.24
C GLN A 49 -8.65 -0.12 -18.30
N ASP A 50 -9.55 0.51 -19.04
CA ASP A 50 -9.22 1.43 -20.13
C ASP A 50 -8.59 2.69 -19.56
N ILE A 51 -9.12 3.20 -18.43
CA ILE A 51 -8.51 4.29 -17.68
C ILE A 51 -7.12 3.87 -17.18
N ALA A 52 -6.97 2.73 -16.47
CA ALA A 52 -5.65 2.29 -15.99
C ALA A 52 -4.66 2.05 -17.13
N LEU A 53 -5.07 1.43 -18.23
CA LEU A 53 -4.23 1.18 -19.42
C LEU A 53 -3.81 2.48 -20.12
N GLU A 54 -4.69 3.48 -20.18
CA GLU A 54 -4.34 4.82 -20.68
C GLU A 54 -3.41 5.57 -19.71
N PHE A 55 -3.60 5.42 -18.40
CA PHE A 55 -2.71 5.96 -17.36
C PHE A 55 -1.32 5.31 -17.33
N LEU A 56 -1.19 4.10 -17.88
CA LEU A 56 0.07 3.36 -17.97
C LEU A 56 0.81 3.57 -19.28
N ASN A 57 0.21 4.28 -20.25
CA ASN A 57 0.87 4.59 -21.50
C ASN A 57 1.93 5.68 -21.25
N PRO A 58 3.24 5.42 -21.46
CA PRO A 58 4.30 6.42 -21.26
C PRO A 58 4.18 7.64 -22.19
N ASN A 59 3.31 7.59 -23.22
CA ASN A 59 2.97 8.73 -24.07
C ASN A 59 1.78 9.57 -23.55
N PHE A 60 1.17 9.21 -22.42
CA PHE A 60 0.12 9.97 -21.73
C PHE A 60 0.68 10.53 -20.41
N PRO A 61 1.33 11.71 -20.43
CA PRO A 61 1.93 12.29 -19.23
C PRO A 61 0.83 12.95 -18.40
N TYR A 62 0.27 12.23 -17.43
CA TYR A 62 -0.64 12.84 -16.45
C TYR A 62 0.06 13.75 -15.44
N SER A 63 1.40 13.84 -15.47
CA SER A 63 2.17 14.73 -14.61
C SER A 63 2.51 16.08 -15.24
N ASP A 64 2.05 16.37 -16.46
CA ASP A 64 2.38 17.65 -17.09
C ASP A 64 1.20 18.28 -17.82
N SER A 65 1.09 19.59 -17.65
CA SER A 65 0.19 20.57 -18.29
C SER A 65 0.08 20.51 -19.83
N SER A 66 0.72 19.54 -20.46
CA SER A 66 0.80 19.32 -21.91
C SER A 66 -0.40 18.56 -22.51
N LEU A 67 -1.29 18.00 -21.68
CA LEU A 67 -2.52 17.30 -22.10
C LEU A 67 -3.56 18.16 -22.85
N VAL A 68 -3.37 19.48 -22.93
CA VAL A 68 -4.32 20.41 -23.56
C VAL A 68 -4.32 20.31 -25.11
N LYS A 69 -3.47 19.48 -25.74
CA LYS A 69 -3.32 19.49 -27.22
C LYS A 69 -3.94 18.34 -28.00
N SER A 70 -4.40 17.24 -27.38
CA SER A 70 -5.10 16.19 -28.13
C SER A 70 -6.61 16.43 -28.15
N SER A 71 -7.17 16.73 -29.33
CA SER A 71 -8.60 16.96 -29.52
C SER A 71 -9.46 15.67 -29.52
N ILE A 72 -8.88 14.51 -29.19
CA ILE A 72 -9.54 13.20 -29.24
C ILE A 72 -9.67 12.70 -27.81
N ALA A 73 -10.90 12.62 -27.30
CA ALA A 73 -11.17 11.95 -26.04
C ALA A 73 -10.92 10.43 -26.17
N PRO A 74 -10.44 9.78 -25.10
CA PRO A 74 -10.48 8.34 -24.94
C PRO A 74 -11.79 7.71 -25.39
N THR A 75 -11.72 6.72 -26.29
CA THR A 75 -12.91 6.01 -26.78
C THR A 75 -13.70 5.41 -25.60
N ALA A 76 -13.01 4.89 -24.58
CA ALA A 76 -13.62 4.29 -23.41
C ALA A 76 -14.49 5.28 -22.61
N LEU A 77 -14.05 6.54 -22.46
CA LEU A 77 -14.83 7.57 -21.75
C LEU A 77 -16.12 7.88 -22.52
N ILE A 78 -16.06 7.94 -23.85
CA ILE A 78 -17.23 8.21 -24.69
C ILE A 78 -18.18 7.02 -24.72
N THR A 79 -17.67 5.80 -24.88
CA THR A 79 -18.48 4.58 -24.83
C THR A 79 -19.22 4.45 -23.49
N GLN A 80 -18.60 4.90 -22.39
CA GLN A 80 -19.25 4.88 -21.09
C GLN A 80 -20.41 5.88 -20.97
N LEU A 81 -20.31 7.04 -21.63
CA LEU A 81 -21.43 7.99 -21.73
C LEU A 81 -22.53 7.49 -22.68
N GLU A 82 -22.16 6.70 -23.69
CA GLU A 82 -23.09 6.07 -24.64
C GLU A 82 -23.87 4.91 -24.02
N ASN A 83 -23.31 4.24 -23.00
CA ASN A 83 -23.96 3.14 -22.30
C ASN A 83 -25.24 3.62 -21.57
N GLU A 84 -26.38 2.99 -21.89
CA GLU A 84 -27.65 3.23 -21.19
C GLU A 84 -27.51 2.95 -19.68
N GLY A 85 -27.90 3.93 -18.85
CA GLY A 85 -27.92 3.79 -17.39
C GLY A 85 -26.66 4.27 -16.67
N ILE A 86 -25.95 5.26 -17.22
CA ILE A 86 -24.96 6.01 -16.44
C ILE A 86 -25.66 6.72 -15.27
N THR A 87 -25.20 6.44 -14.05
CA THR A 87 -25.70 7.15 -12.87
C THR A 87 -24.92 8.44 -12.67
N ILE A 88 -25.50 9.40 -11.97
CA ILE A 88 -24.81 10.63 -11.58
C ILE A 88 -23.51 10.34 -10.81
N GLU A 89 -23.47 9.27 -10.02
CA GLU A 89 -22.27 8.87 -9.28
C GLU A 89 -21.16 8.36 -10.20
N LYS A 90 -21.52 7.60 -11.23
CA LYS A 90 -20.57 7.22 -12.29
C LYS A 90 -20.09 8.47 -13.03
N PHE A 91 -20.96 9.44 -13.28
CA PHE A 91 -20.56 10.71 -13.88
C PHE A 91 -19.54 11.46 -13.02
N PHE A 92 -19.71 11.57 -11.71
CA PHE A 92 -18.71 12.21 -10.84
C PHE A 92 -17.35 11.51 -10.84
N ILE A 93 -17.32 10.20 -11.13
CA ILE A 93 -16.07 9.45 -11.29
C ILE A 93 -15.39 9.79 -12.64
N ILE A 94 -16.14 9.89 -13.74
CA ILE A 94 -15.57 10.09 -15.09
C ILE A 94 -15.42 11.56 -15.50
N GLY A 95 -16.24 12.46 -14.95
CA GLY A 95 -16.29 13.88 -15.30
C GLY A 95 -14.93 14.59 -15.21
N PRO A 96 -14.14 14.36 -14.14
CA PRO A 96 -12.78 14.90 -14.04
C PRO A 96 -11.81 14.42 -15.13
N TYR A 97 -12.13 13.37 -15.87
CA TYR A 97 -11.34 12.90 -17.02
C TYR A 97 -11.93 13.36 -18.36
N LEU A 98 -13.20 13.75 -18.40
CA LEU A 98 -13.90 14.24 -19.59
C LEU A 98 -13.61 15.71 -19.88
N TYR A 99 -13.50 16.54 -18.84
CA TYR A 99 -13.44 17.99 -19.00
C TYR A 99 -12.28 18.52 -19.90
N PRO A 100 -11.06 17.92 -19.95
CA PRO A 100 -10.01 18.44 -20.83
C PRO A 100 -10.40 18.37 -22.31
N TYR A 101 -11.36 17.49 -22.64
CA TYR A 101 -11.86 17.24 -23.98
C TYR A 101 -13.19 17.94 -24.26
N TYR A 102 -13.76 18.62 -23.28
CA TYR A 102 -15.08 19.24 -23.38
C TYR A 102 -15.01 20.59 -24.12
N GLN A 103 -14.69 20.54 -25.42
CA GLN A 103 -14.58 21.70 -26.31
C GLN A 103 -15.12 21.40 -27.71
N GLY A 104 -15.53 22.44 -28.45
CA GLY A 104 -15.91 22.34 -29.87
C GLY A 104 -17.02 21.33 -30.16
N GLU A 105 -16.84 20.52 -31.21
CA GLU A 105 -17.80 19.47 -31.61
C GLU A 105 -17.91 18.34 -30.58
N LEU A 106 -16.85 18.08 -29.81
CA LEU A 106 -16.89 17.04 -28.80
C LEU A 106 -17.72 17.46 -27.59
N ALA A 107 -17.70 18.74 -27.19
CA ALA A 107 -18.62 19.27 -26.18
C ALA A 107 -20.09 19.05 -26.59
N LYS A 108 -20.44 19.38 -27.84
CA LYS A 108 -21.80 19.16 -28.37
C LYS A 108 -22.19 17.68 -28.35
N ARG A 109 -21.26 16.78 -28.71
CA ARG A 109 -21.50 15.33 -28.63
C ARG A 109 -21.74 14.89 -27.19
N ILE A 110 -20.90 15.33 -26.25
CA ILE A 110 -21.05 15.02 -24.82
C ILE A 110 -22.39 15.56 -24.30
N ASP A 111 -22.77 16.78 -24.64
CA ASP A 111 -24.07 17.36 -24.25
C ASP A 111 -25.25 16.55 -24.80
N GLY A 112 -25.16 16.10 -26.05
CA GLY A 112 -26.16 15.22 -26.66
C GLY A 112 -26.29 13.87 -25.92
N LEU A 113 -25.16 13.28 -25.51
CA LEU A 113 -25.13 12.05 -24.72
C LEU A 113 -25.72 12.27 -23.33
N LEU A 114 -25.36 13.36 -22.64
CA LEU A 114 -25.89 13.70 -21.33
C LEU A 114 -27.41 13.93 -21.39
N GLY A 115 -27.91 14.63 -22.42
CA GLY A 115 -29.34 14.85 -22.64
C GLY A 115 -30.14 13.58 -22.97
N GLY A 116 -29.47 12.51 -23.44
CA GLY A 116 -30.09 11.20 -23.62
C GLY A 116 -30.16 10.35 -22.35
N GLN A 117 -29.28 10.63 -21.37
CA GLN A 117 -29.14 9.82 -20.14
C GLN A 117 -29.79 10.46 -18.91
N PHE A 118 -29.87 11.79 -18.86
CA PHE A 118 -30.37 12.56 -17.73
C PHE A 118 -31.52 13.48 -18.16
N ASP A 119 -32.32 13.92 -17.19
CA ASP A 119 -33.33 14.94 -17.46
C ASP A 119 -32.68 16.25 -17.95
N THR A 120 -33.45 17.08 -18.65
CA THR A 120 -32.94 18.28 -19.33
C THR A 120 -32.25 19.26 -18.38
N GLU A 121 -32.76 19.39 -17.15
CA GLU A 121 -32.19 20.32 -16.17
C GLU A 121 -30.85 19.80 -15.65
N LEU A 122 -30.77 18.52 -15.26
CA LEU A 122 -29.53 17.90 -14.81
C LEU A 122 -28.50 17.83 -15.94
N ALA A 123 -28.87 17.41 -17.15
CA ALA A 123 -27.97 17.38 -18.30
C ALA A 123 -27.33 18.75 -18.57
N SER A 124 -28.14 19.82 -18.52
CA SER A 124 -27.64 21.20 -18.62
C SER A 124 -26.64 21.52 -17.51
N MET A 125 -26.93 21.17 -16.25
CA MET A 125 -25.99 21.42 -15.13
C MET A 125 -24.69 20.62 -15.27
N LEU A 126 -24.73 19.40 -15.80
CA LEU A 126 -23.53 18.59 -16.03
C LEU A 126 -22.65 19.19 -17.14
N GLY A 127 -23.26 19.73 -18.20
CA GLY A 127 -22.55 20.50 -19.23
C GLY A 127 -21.93 21.78 -18.64
N ASP A 128 -22.70 22.56 -17.87
CA ASP A 128 -22.21 23.75 -17.16
C ASP A 128 -21.06 23.39 -16.19
N TYR A 129 -21.14 22.24 -15.53
CA TYR A 129 -20.07 21.72 -14.68
C TYR A 129 -18.81 21.43 -15.48
N LEU A 130 -18.86 20.62 -16.55
CA LEU A 130 -17.69 20.27 -17.37
C LEU A 130 -17.04 21.51 -18.00
N ALA A 131 -17.85 22.48 -18.39
CA ALA A 131 -17.43 23.79 -18.87
C ALA A 131 -16.59 24.56 -17.85
N SER A 132 -17.19 24.80 -16.69
CA SER A 132 -16.58 25.50 -15.55
C SER A 132 -15.35 24.76 -15.02
N PHE A 133 -15.34 23.45 -15.25
CA PHE A 133 -14.22 22.58 -14.95
C PHE A 133 -13.01 22.86 -15.85
N ALA A 134 -13.26 23.03 -17.15
CA ALA A 134 -12.22 23.29 -18.16
C ALA A 134 -11.71 24.72 -18.10
N ASP A 135 -12.61 25.68 -17.83
CA ASP A 135 -12.30 27.08 -17.68
C ASP A 135 -13.07 27.65 -16.48
N PRO A 136 -12.40 27.97 -15.36
CA PRO A 136 -13.04 28.54 -14.18
C PRO A 136 -13.79 29.86 -14.43
N GLU A 137 -13.45 30.58 -15.51
CA GLU A 137 -14.08 31.84 -15.93
C GLU A 137 -15.18 31.64 -16.99
N ASP A 138 -15.52 30.38 -17.34
CA ASP A 138 -16.60 30.10 -18.29
C ASP A 138 -17.92 30.68 -17.74
N PRO A 139 -18.67 31.49 -18.51
CA PRO A 139 -19.90 32.12 -18.04
C PRO A 139 -20.98 31.11 -17.65
N ARG A 140 -20.88 29.84 -18.08
CA ARG A 140 -21.78 28.77 -17.63
C ARG A 140 -21.65 28.47 -16.14
N ARG A 141 -20.54 28.85 -15.51
CA ARG A 141 -20.39 28.82 -14.07
C ARG A 141 -21.44 29.67 -13.37
N GLU A 142 -21.74 30.86 -13.89
CA GLU A 142 -22.77 31.76 -13.33
C GLU A 142 -24.16 31.13 -13.38
N ASN A 143 -24.46 30.33 -14.42
CA ASN A 143 -25.71 29.58 -14.50
C ASN A 143 -25.81 28.56 -13.36
N LEU A 144 -24.72 27.84 -13.09
CA LEU A 144 -24.67 26.84 -12.03
C LEU A 144 -24.75 27.49 -10.63
N GLU A 145 -24.05 28.61 -10.43
CA GLU A 145 -24.12 29.43 -9.20
C GLU A 145 -25.54 29.98 -8.97
N SER A 146 -26.19 30.48 -10.02
CA SER A 146 -27.58 30.93 -9.98
C SER A 146 -28.52 29.81 -9.54
N LYS A 147 -28.43 28.62 -10.16
CA LYS A 147 -29.21 27.43 -9.77
C LYS A 147 -28.94 27.02 -8.32
N ALA A 148 -27.68 26.95 -7.90
CA ALA A 148 -27.31 26.55 -6.54
C ALA A 148 -27.75 27.56 -5.46
N SER A 149 -27.92 28.84 -5.82
CA SER A 149 -28.30 29.91 -4.90
C SER A 149 -29.81 29.96 -4.59
N GLN A 150 -30.66 29.38 -5.44
CA GLN A 150 -32.12 29.36 -5.30
C GLN A 150 -32.57 28.83 -3.93
N GLU A 151 -33.68 29.34 -3.38
CA GLU A 151 -34.23 28.89 -2.09
C GLU A 151 -34.37 27.36 -2.03
N PHE A 152 -34.88 26.77 -3.13
CA PHE A 152 -34.95 25.33 -3.37
C PHE A 152 -34.08 24.98 -4.57
N PRO A 153 -32.75 24.80 -4.38
CA PRO A 153 -31.87 24.53 -5.50
C PRO A 153 -32.20 23.18 -6.14
N PRO A 154 -32.03 23.01 -7.46
CA PRO A 154 -32.21 21.71 -8.09
C PRO A 154 -31.18 20.72 -7.55
N ARG A 155 -31.54 19.43 -7.52
CA ARG A 155 -30.68 18.36 -7.01
C ARG A 155 -29.33 18.37 -7.75
N TYR A 156 -28.25 18.22 -7.02
CA TYR A 156 -26.85 18.23 -7.47
C TYR A 156 -26.25 19.59 -7.84
N ALA A 157 -27.02 20.69 -7.91
CA ALA A 157 -26.47 21.99 -8.27
C ALA A 157 -25.35 22.44 -7.31
N ASN A 158 -25.59 22.31 -6.00
CA ASN A 158 -24.59 22.65 -5.00
C ASN A 158 -23.46 21.60 -5.01
N ARG A 159 -23.76 20.33 -5.21
CA ARG A 159 -22.70 19.29 -5.33
C ARG A 159 -21.70 19.61 -6.43
N LEU A 160 -22.17 19.98 -7.63
CA LEU A 160 -21.34 20.25 -8.79
C LEU A 160 -20.37 21.42 -8.54
N LEU A 161 -20.86 22.52 -7.94
CA LEU A 161 -20.00 23.63 -7.52
C LEU A 161 -19.02 23.22 -6.43
N GLY A 162 -19.48 22.43 -5.45
CA GLY A 162 -18.61 21.89 -4.40
C GLY A 162 -17.43 21.09 -4.97
N GLU A 163 -17.66 20.26 -5.99
CA GLU A 163 -16.59 19.47 -6.64
C GLU A 163 -15.62 20.37 -7.44
N ILE A 164 -16.11 21.41 -8.12
CA ILE A 164 -15.25 22.41 -8.78
C ILE A 164 -14.33 23.09 -7.76
N GLU A 165 -14.92 23.59 -6.66
CA GLU A 165 -14.18 24.28 -5.60
C GLU A 165 -13.18 23.36 -4.89
N ALA A 166 -13.59 22.12 -4.58
CA ALA A 166 -12.76 21.16 -3.89
C ALA A 166 -11.53 20.77 -4.71
N ARG A 167 -11.67 20.59 -6.03
CA ARG A 167 -10.53 20.28 -6.89
C ARG A 167 -9.56 21.44 -7.00
N ASN A 168 -10.07 22.67 -7.08
CA ASN A 168 -9.23 23.87 -7.09
C ASN A 168 -8.52 24.12 -5.74
N GLY A 169 -8.68 23.23 -4.75
CA GLY A 169 -8.06 23.33 -3.43
C GLY A 169 -8.78 24.31 -2.50
N TYR A 170 -9.92 24.88 -2.92
CA TYR A 170 -10.67 25.86 -2.15
C TYR A 170 -11.68 25.19 -1.21
N TYR A 171 -11.18 24.36 -0.29
CA TYR A 171 -12.03 23.56 0.61
C TYR A 171 -13.01 24.40 1.45
N HIS A 172 -12.60 25.60 1.86
CA HIS A 172 -13.46 26.53 2.59
C HIS A 172 -14.66 27.03 1.75
N ARG A 173 -14.51 27.15 0.42
CA ARG A 173 -15.59 27.52 -0.51
C ARG A 173 -16.45 26.31 -0.88
N ALA A 174 -15.84 25.13 -0.98
CA ALA A 174 -16.54 23.89 -1.28
C ALA A 174 -17.51 23.45 -0.17
N TYR A 175 -17.10 23.59 1.09
CA TYR A 175 -17.88 23.18 2.27
C TYR A 175 -19.34 23.68 2.28
N PRO A 176 -19.64 24.99 2.15
CA PRO A 176 -21.02 25.48 2.22
C PRO A 176 -21.91 24.88 1.14
N TYR A 177 -21.40 24.64 -0.07
CA TYR A 177 -22.14 23.96 -1.13
C TYR A 177 -22.48 22.52 -0.74
N PHE A 178 -21.49 21.72 -0.32
CA PHE A 178 -21.75 20.34 0.10
C PHE A 178 -22.68 20.25 1.32
N LYS A 179 -22.57 21.19 2.26
CA LYS A 179 -23.47 21.29 3.41
C LYS A 179 -24.91 21.56 2.97
N ARG A 180 -25.12 22.51 2.04
CA ARG A 180 -26.45 22.85 1.50
C ARG A 180 -27.04 21.67 0.74
N GLU A 181 -26.24 21.02 -0.12
CA GLU A 181 -26.66 19.80 -0.81
C GLU A 181 -26.98 18.65 0.17
N GLY A 182 -26.22 18.55 1.26
CA GLY A 182 -26.40 17.51 2.29
C GLY A 182 -27.76 17.55 3.00
N GLN A 183 -28.55 18.63 2.82
CA GLN A 183 -29.91 18.76 3.32
C GLN A 183 -30.91 17.86 2.59
N PHE A 184 -30.61 17.41 1.36
CA PHE A 184 -31.43 16.42 0.69
C PHE A 184 -31.32 15.06 1.40
N PRO A 185 -32.44 14.33 1.63
CA PRO A 185 -32.42 13.07 2.37
C PRO A 185 -31.42 12.04 1.81
N ASP A 186 -31.36 11.92 0.48
CA ASP A 186 -30.52 10.99 -0.28
C ASP A 186 -29.08 11.48 -0.50
N ALA A 187 -28.73 12.71 -0.08
CA ALA A 187 -27.41 13.32 -0.34
C ALA A 187 -26.30 12.88 0.64
N ARG A 188 -26.24 11.58 0.96
CA ARG A 188 -25.20 11.02 1.84
C ARG A 188 -23.78 11.37 1.39
N GLN A 189 -23.49 11.23 0.09
CA GLN A 189 -22.15 11.55 -0.43
C GLN A 189 -21.79 13.02 -0.27
N SER A 190 -22.74 13.94 -0.43
CA SER A 190 -22.50 15.37 -0.19
C SER A 190 -22.24 15.64 1.30
N ARG A 191 -22.90 14.92 2.21
CA ARG A 191 -22.59 14.99 3.64
C ARG A 191 -21.18 14.49 3.94
N GLU A 192 -20.76 13.37 3.33
CA GLU A 192 -19.38 12.86 3.43
C GLU A 192 -18.36 13.88 2.89
N ARG A 193 -18.64 14.50 1.74
CA ARG A 193 -17.81 15.57 1.18
C ARG A 193 -17.73 16.77 2.13
N ALA A 194 -18.84 17.21 2.74
CA ALA A 194 -18.84 18.32 3.69
C ALA A 194 -17.93 18.05 4.90
N VAL A 195 -18.02 16.84 5.49
CA VAL A 195 -17.12 16.39 6.56
C VAL A 195 -15.66 16.44 6.11
N ASN A 196 -15.37 15.87 4.94
CA ASN A 196 -14.01 15.86 4.37
C ASN A 196 -13.46 17.26 4.08
N MET A 197 -14.30 18.22 3.65
CA MET A 197 -13.86 19.60 3.41
C MET A 197 -13.45 20.29 4.71
N LEU A 198 -14.20 20.07 5.80
CA LEU A 198 -13.84 20.63 7.11
C LEU A 198 -12.56 20.02 7.67
N LEU A 199 -12.38 18.70 7.52
CA LEU A 199 -11.14 18.01 7.90
C LEU A 199 -9.93 18.55 7.13
N ARG A 200 -10.03 18.69 5.80
CA ARG A 200 -8.94 19.20 4.95
C ARG A 200 -8.61 20.67 5.18
N ASN A 201 -9.54 21.44 5.76
CA ASN A 201 -9.39 22.86 6.04
C ASN A 201 -9.12 23.14 7.54
N ASP A 202 -8.86 22.10 8.33
CA ASP A 202 -8.62 22.15 9.77
C ASP A 202 -9.70 22.91 10.57
N LYS A 203 -10.96 22.85 10.12
CA LYS A 203 -12.12 23.52 10.75
C LYS A 203 -12.82 22.60 11.75
N PHE A 204 -12.11 22.18 12.78
CA PHE A 204 -12.58 21.19 13.75
C PHE A 204 -13.77 21.64 14.61
N ASP A 205 -13.88 22.95 14.91
CA ASP A 205 -15.04 23.49 15.64
C ASP A 205 -16.32 23.40 14.82
N GLU A 206 -16.25 23.79 13.53
CA GLU A 206 -17.36 23.66 12.59
C GLU A 206 -17.70 22.19 12.33
N LEU A 207 -16.68 21.32 12.29
CA LEU A 207 -16.87 19.88 12.14
C LEU A 207 -17.63 19.32 13.34
N GLN A 208 -17.23 19.66 14.55
CA GLN A 208 -17.93 19.22 15.76
C GLN A 208 -19.38 19.69 15.78
N ALA A 209 -19.64 20.94 15.36
CA ALA A 209 -21.00 21.46 15.23
C ALA A 209 -21.81 20.72 14.15
N LEU A 210 -21.18 20.37 13.03
CA LEU A 210 -21.81 19.59 11.95
C LEU A 210 -22.16 18.17 12.39
N LEU A 211 -21.26 17.50 13.11
CA LEU A 211 -21.47 16.12 13.59
C LEU A 211 -22.52 16.01 14.71
N ASN A 212 -22.91 17.13 15.34
CA ASN A 212 -24.05 17.16 16.26
C ASN A 212 -25.41 17.11 15.54
N ASN A 213 -25.44 17.24 14.20
CA ASN A 213 -26.64 17.06 13.42
C ASN A 213 -26.89 15.56 13.16
N PRO A 214 -28.07 15.00 13.50
CA PRO A 214 -28.39 13.59 13.30
C PRO A 214 -28.20 13.08 11.86
N ALA A 215 -28.32 13.95 10.86
CA ALA A 215 -28.10 13.58 9.45
C ALA A 215 -26.64 13.15 9.16
N TYR A 216 -25.70 13.45 10.04
CA TYR A 216 -24.28 13.13 9.92
C TYR A 216 -23.81 12.03 10.88
N GLU A 217 -24.70 11.46 11.70
CA GLU A 217 -24.34 10.46 12.72
C GLU A 217 -23.66 9.22 12.12
N GLU A 218 -24.16 8.75 10.96
CA GLU A 218 -23.58 7.62 10.22
C GLU A 218 -22.16 7.89 9.68
N LEU A 219 -21.74 9.15 9.63
CA LEU A 219 -20.45 9.58 9.06
C LEU A 219 -19.36 9.73 10.12
N ILE A 220 -19.70 9.55 11.40
CA ILE A 220 -18.75 9.62 12.52
C ILE A 220 -17.93 8.32 12.59
N SER A 221 -17.04 8.14 11.62
CA SER A 221 -16.10 7.01 11.58
C SER A 221 -15.00 7.14 12.63
N PHE A 222 -14.29 6.04 12.91
CA PHE A 222 -13.11 6.06 13.79
C PHE A 222 -12.05 7.05 13.30
N ARG A 223 -11.88 7.18 11.98
CA ARG A 223 -10.96 8.15 11.37
C ARG A 223 -11.34 9.59 11.70
N VAL A 224 -12.61 9.96 11.56
CA VAL A 224 -13.08 11.32 11.91
C VAL A 224 -12.85 11.61 13.39
N ARG A 225 -13.13 10.65 14.28
CA ARG A 225 -12.86 10.80 15.73
C ARG A 225 -11.36 10.92 16.02
N LEU A 226 -10.54 10.14 15.34
CA LEU A 226 -9.09 10.16 15.47
C LEU A 226 -8.51 11.52 15.03
N ASP A 227 -8.99 12.08 13.92
CA ASP A 227 -8.57 13.40 13.44
C ASP A 227 -8.94 14.50 14.45
N ILE A 228 -10.16 14.47 15.00
CA ILE A 228 -10.61 15.40 16.05
C ILE A 228 -9.73 15.26 17.32
N ALA A 229 -9.47 14.03 17.77
CA ALA A 229 -8.63 13.77 18.94
C ALA A 229 -7.19 14.26 18.73
N THR A 230 -6.64 14.04 17.53
CA THR A 230 -5.31 14.50 17.12
C THR A 230 -5.23 16.02 17.15
N HIS A 231 -6.20 16.72 16.56
CA HIS A 231 -6.26 18.18 16.59
C HIS A 231 -6.33 18.73 18.02
N LYS A 232 -7.14 18.11 18.89
CA LYS A 232 -7.24 18.45 20.31
C LYS A 232 -6.02 18.03 21.14
N LYS A 233 -5.07 17.31 20.54
CA LYS A 233 -3.90 16.71 21.21
C LYS A 233 -4.28 15.80 22.38
N ASP A 234 -5.42 15.14 22.28
CA ASP A 234 -5.87 14.14 23.26
C ASP A 234 -5.20 12.80 22.94
N TRP A 235 -3.92 12.67 23.33
CA TRP A 235 -3.09 11.51 23.00
C TRP A 235 -3.61 10.21 23.58
N LEU A 236 -4.34 10.27 24.70
CA LEU A 236 -4.96 9.09 25.29
C LEU A 236 -6.09 8.59 24.40
N GLU A 237 -6.92 9.49 23.88
CA GLU A 237 -7.99 9.13 22.95
C GLU A 237 -7.45 8.69 21.59
N VAL A 238 -6.41 9.34 21.07
CA VAL A 238 -5.68 8.89 19.87
C VAL A 238 -5.19 7.45 20.03
N ALA A 239 -4.51 7.14 21.14
CA ALA A 239 -4.00 5.80 21.40
C ALA A 239 -5.11 4.73 21.51
N LYS A 240 -6.29 5.09 22.03
CA LYS A 240 -7.45 4.18 22.10
C LYS A 240 -8.10 3.97 20.73
N LEU A 241 -8.27 5.02 19.94
CA LEU A 241 -8.97 4.98 18.65
C LEU A 241 -8.14 4.33 17.54
N LEU A 242 -6.82 4.48 17.60
CA LEU A 242 -5.92 4.09 16.52
C LEU A 242 -6.02 2.59 16.15
N PRO A 243 -6.04 1.62 17.08
CA PRO A 243 -6.26 0.22 16.71
C PRO A 243 -7.58 0.01 15.95
N PHE A 244 -8.66 0.65 16.38
CA PHE A 244 -9.97 0.49 15.73
C PHE A 244 -9.99 1.11 14.34
N GLU A 245 -9.40 2.30 14.17
CA GLU A 245 -9.25 2.92 12.86
C GLU A 245 -8.49 1.97 11.91
N ARG A 246 -7.35 1.44 12.37
CA ARG A 246 -6.49 0.58 11.58
C ARG A 246 -7.19 -0.69 11.09
N PHE A 247 -7.97 -1.32 11.96
CA PHE A 247 -8.70 -2.55 11.60
C PHE A 247 -10.05 -2.29 10.91
N SER A 248 -10.62 -1.08 11.04
CA SER A 248 -11.90 -0.74 10.37
C SER A 248 -11.75 -0.59 8.85
N ASN A 249 -10.56 -0.18 8.39
CA ASN A 249 -10.23 0.01 6.97
C ASN A 249 -9.39 -1.15 6.41
N PHE A 250 -9.54 -2.35 6.97
CA PHE A 250 -8.71 -3.51 6.62
C PHE A 250 -9.05 -4.04 5.21
N ASP A 251 -8.11 -3.86 4.28
CA ASP A 251 -8.23 -4.34 2.90
C ASP A 251 -7.94 -5.86 2.85
N VAL A 252 -9.01 -6.67 2.90
CA VAL A 252 -8.92 -8.14 2.99
C VAL A 252 -8.15 -8.76 1.81
N PRO A 253 -8.42 -8.43 0.53
CA PRO A 253 -7.61 -8.91 -0.59
C PRO A 253 -6.10 -8.62 -0.41
N MET A 254 -5.76 -7.41 -0.01
CA MET A 254 -4.35 -7.02 0.19
C MET A 254 -3.72 -7.75 1.38
N ALA A 255 -4.48 -7.96 2.45
CA ALA A 255 -4.06 -8.75 3.59
C ALA A 255 -3.80 -10.22 3.25
N ILE A 256 -4.58 -10.82 2.34
CA ILE A 256 -4.35 -12.18 1.87
C ILE A 256 -3.01 -12.25 1.12
N ILE A 257 -2.75 -11.32 0.20
CA ILE A 257 -1.49 -11.28 -0.55
C ILE A 257 -0.30 -11.04 0.40
N ALA A 258 -0.41 -10.08 1.31
CA ALA A 258 0.60 -9.84 2.35
C ALA A 258 0.82 -11.07 3.23
N GLY A 259 -0.24 -11.75 3.64
CA GLY A 259 -0.19 -13.01 4.40
C GLY A 259 0.55 -14.12 3.65
N ILE A 260 0.32 -14.29 2.35
CA ILE A 260 1.06 -15.25 1.52
C ILE A 260 2.56 -14.90 1.52
N THR A 261 2.92 -13.62 1.32
CA THR A 261 4.33 -13.19 1.36
C THR A 261 4.98 -13.48 2.72
N ALA A 262 4.24 -13.26 3.81
CA ALA A 262 4.70 -13.50 5.16
C ALA A 262 4.88 -15.01 5.45
N ILE A 263 3.95 -15.85 5.01
CA ILE A 263 4.04 -17.32 5.17
C ILE A 263 5.25 -17.88 4.44
N VAL A 264 5.52 -17.41 3.22
CA VAL A 264 6.70 -17.84 2.45
C VAL A 264 7.99 -17.47 3.19
N TRP A 265 8.11 -16.23 3.66
CA TRP A 265 9.28 -15.80 4.43
C TRP A 265 9.39 -16.49 5.79
N ALA A 266 8.28 -16.77 6.47
CA ALA A 266 8.27 -17.58 7.69
C ALA A 266 8.82 -18.98 7.43
N ALA A 267 8.40 -19.63 6.33
CA ALA A 267 8.94 -20.94 5.94
C ALA A 267 10.44 -20.88 5.64
N LEU A 268 10.91 -19.83 4.95
CA LEU A 268 12.33 -19.58 4.71
C LEU A 268 13.10 -19.34 6.02
N LEU A 269 12.56 -18.55 6.95
CA LEU A 269 13.17 -18.28 8.25
C LEU A 269 13.24 -19.52 9.14
N PHE A 270 12.18 -20.33 9.20
CA PHE A 270 12.23 -21.61 9.90
C PHE A 270 13.32 -22.51 9.32
N ARG A 271 13.45 -22.53 8.00
CA ARG A 271 14.46 -23.31 7.30
C ARG A 271 15.88 -22.79 7.51
N LEU A 272 16.08 -21.47 7.50
CA LEU A 272 17.34 -20.77 7.79
C LEU A 272 17.75 -20.93 9.25
N GLY A 273 16.78 -20.86 10.16
CA GLY A 273 16.92 -21.10 11.59
C GLY A 273 17.11 -22.56 11.97
N GLN A 274 16.90 -23.50 11.03
CA GLN A 274 16.86 -24.95 11.29
C GLN A 274 15.95 -25.30 12.47
N ILE A 275 14.83 -24.60 12.61
CA ILE A 275 13.88 -24.83 13.70
C ILE A 275 13.10 -26.12 13.40
N SER A 276 13.19 -27.09 14.31
CA SER A 276 12.46 -28.36 14.23
C SER A 276 12.04 -28.83 15.63
N PRO A 277 10.81 -29.33 15.84
CA PRO A 277 9.66 -29.44 14.93
C PRO A 277 8.78 -28.16 14.90
N TRP A 278 7.83 -28.07 13.95
CA TRP A 278 6.86 -26.97 13.82
C TRP A 278 6.00 -26.74 15.08
N LEU A 279 5.89 -27.76 15.95
CA LEU A 279 5.19 -27.70 17.23
C LEU A 279 6.15 -27.50 18.43
N GLY A 280 7.41 -27.16 18.17
CA GLY A 280 8.39 -26.86 19.19
C GLY A 280 8.15 -25.49 19.83
N ARG A 281 8.78 -25.29 20.99
CA ARG A 281 8.73 -24.02 21.74
C ARG A 281 9.17 -22.83 20.90
N THR A 282 10.31 -22.93 20.21
CA THR A 282 10.84 -21.84 19.37
C THR A 282 9.88 -21.50 18.25
N SER A 283 9.23 -22.50 17.63
CA SER A 283 8.21 -22.27 16.61
C SER A 283 7.02 -21.46 17.13
N TYR A 284 6.55 -21.77 18.34
CA TYR A 284 5.50 -20.97 18.99
C TYR A 284 5.97 -19.54 19.31
N LEU A 285 7.21 -19.37 19.76
CA LEU A 285 7.79 -18.03 19.98
C LEU A 285 7.92 -17.23 18.68
N CYS A 286 8.27 -17.86 17.56
CA CYS A 286 8.28 -17.21 16.25
C CYS A 286 6.88 -16.73 15.85
N LEU A 287 5.83 -17.52 16.10
CA LEU A 287 4.45 -17.11 15.83
C LEU A 287 4.03 -15.93 16.71
N LEU A 288 4.32 -15.98 18.02
CA LEU A 288 4.06 -14.85 18.91
C LEU A 288 4.85 -13.61 18.50
N ALA A 289 6.09 -13.75 18.05
CA ALA A 289 6.91 -12.67 17.55
C ALA A 289 6.36 -12.07 16.25
N LEU A 290 5.82 -12.88 15.35
CA LEU A 290 5.11 -12.39 14.16
C LEU A 290 3.96 -11.45 14.56
N PHE A 291 3.12 -11.88 15.51
CA PHE A 291 2.02 -11.03 16.01
C PHE A 291 2.53 -9.81 16.77
N ALA A 292 3.63 -9.94 17.54
CA ALA A 292 4.27 -8.80 18.18
C ALA A 292 4.77 -7.77 17.16
N GLY A 293 5.28 -8.24 16.01
CA GLY A 293 5.63 -7.40 14.87
C GLY A 293 4.45 -6.63 14.30
N VAL A 294 3.33 -7.31 14.03
CA VAL A 294 2.08 -6.68 13.58
C VAL A 294 1.60 -5.64 14.60
N LEU A 295 1.57 -5.99 15.89
CA LEU A 295 1.14 -5.07 16.94
C LEU A 295 2.07 -3.88 17.12
N SER A 296 3.36 -4.01 16.80
CA SER A 296 4.33 -2.92 16.89
C SER A 296 4.10 -1.82 15.85
N THR A 297 3.27 -2.02 14.82
CA THR A 297 2.90 -0.95 13.88
C THR A 297 1.95 0.07 14.52
N ILE A 298 1.14 -0.33 15.51
CA ILE A 298 0.23 0.57 16.23
C ILE A 298 0.98 1.70 16.94
N PRO A 299 1.93 1.44 17.87
CA PRO A 299 2.70 2.51 18.49
C PRO A 299 3.59 3.25 17.48
N THR A 300 3.98 2.60 16.38
CA THR A 300 4.71 3.27 15.30
C THR A 300 3.85 4.35 14.65
N VAL A 301 2.62 4.03 14.24
CA VAL A 301 1.68 5.01 13.67
C VAL A 301 1.29 6.07 14.68
N PHE A 302 1.15 5.71 15.97
CA PHE A 302 0.97 6.71 17.02
C PHE A 302 2.11 7.72 17.05
N LEU A 303 3.36 7.26 17.00
CA LEU A 303 4.54 8.14 16.94
C LEU A 303 4.57 8.98 15.66
N VAL A 304 4.12 8.44 14.52
CA VAL A 304 3.94 9.23 13.27
C VAL A 304 3.01 10.42 13.53
N ILE A 305 1.82 10.16 14.10
CA ILE A 305 0.82 11.21 14.36
C ILE A 305 1.38 12.28 15.30
N VAL A 306 2.09 11.86 16.36
CA VAL A 306 2.74 12.79 17.31
C VAL A 306 3.81 13.63 16.60
N GLU A 307 4.69 13.00 15.84
CA GLU A 307 5.77 13.66 15.09
C GLU A 307 5.22 14.67 14.08
N ASP A 308 4.23 14.28 13.28
CA ASP A 308 3.58 15.15 12.29
C ASP A 308 2.93 16.36 12.97
N THR A 309 2.32 16.17 14.14
CA THR A 309 1.64 17.24 14.88
C THR A 309 2.60 18.27 15.48
N TYR A 310 3.77 17.86 15.97
CA TYR A 310 4.71 18.76 16.66
C TYR A 310 5.87 19.25 15.81
N VAL A 311 6.33 18.42 14.88
CA VAL A 311 7.54 18.69 14.09
C VAL A 311 7.17 19.15 12.69
N GLY A 312 6.08 18.61 12.12
CA GLY A 312 5.60 18.99 10.79
C GLY A 312 6.59 18.71 9.66
N TYR A 313 7.53 17.79 9.84
CA TYR A 313 8.46 17.42 8.78
C TYR A 313 7.72 16.71 7.66
N GLN A 314 7.84 17.26 6.46
CA GLN A 314 7.37 16.63 5.23
C GLN A 314 8.57 16.47 4.29
N PRO A 315 8.65 15.34 3.56
CA PRO A 315 9.68 15.19 2.53
C PRO A 315 9.39 16.18 1.39
N ASP A 316 10.23 17.20 1.23
CA ASP A 316 10.10 18.24 0.21
C ASP A 316 11.13 18.17 -0.91
N GLY A 317 11.84 17.04 -0.99
CA GLY A 317 12.87 16.76 -2.00
C GLY A 317 14.27 17.24 -1.64
N ASP A 318 14.44 18.04 -0.58
CA ASP A 318 15.78 18.38 -0.07
C ASP A 318 16.43 17.15 0.59
N LEU A 319 17.64 16.80 0.14
CA LEU A 319 18.33 15.58 0.59
C LEU A 319 18.56 15.55 2.10
N ILE A 320 18.94 16.65 2.73
CA ILE A 320 19.26 16.69 4.16
C ILE A 320 17.98 16.52 4.98
N ARG A 321 16.91 17.23 4.61
CA ARG A 321 15.60 17.09 5.26
C ARG A 321 15.00 15.70 5.05
N MET A 322 15.15 15.12 3.86
CA MET A 322 14.74 13.73 3.61
C MET A 322 15.53 12.74 4.46
N LEU A 323 16.85 12.88 4.56
CA LEU A 323 17.67 12.03 5.44
C LEU A 323 17.23 12.18 6.90
N ALA A 324 17.01 13.40 7.38
CA ALA A 324 16.53 13.64 8.74
C ALA A 324 15.16 12.99 8.99
N PHE A 325 14.22 13.17 8.05
CA PHE A 325 12.88 12.57 8.11
C PHE A 325 12.92 11.04 8.09
N PHE A 326 13.67 10.44 7.16
CA PHE A 326 13.70 8.99 7.03
C PHE A 326 14.57 8.30 8.08
N ILE A 327 15.65 8.92 8.57
CA ILE A 327 16.49 8.33 9.63
C ILE A 327 15.86 8.59 11.01
N GLY A 328 15.57 9.85 11.32
CA GLY A 328 15.09 10.27 12.64
C GLY A 328 13.59 10.05 12.85
N GLY A 329 12.79 10.20 11.79
CA GLY A 329 11.36 9.89 11.83
C GLY A 329 11.13 8.41 11.59
N VAL A 330 11.25 7.96 10.33
CA VAL A 330 10.88 6.59 9.92
C VAL A 330 11.74 5.50 10.56
N GLY A 331 13.05 5.49 10.30
CA GLY A 331 13.96 4.43 10.74
C GLY A 331 14.02 4.30 12.27
N LEU A 332 14.14 5.41 12.98
CA LEU A 332 14.20 5.41 14.45
C LEU A 332 12.92 4.86 15.06
N ARG A 333 11.74 5.42 14.71
CA ARG A 333 10.49 5.04 15.36
C ARG A 333 10.12 3.60 15.10
N GLU A 334 10.32 3.12 13.87
CA GLU A 334 9.97 1.76 13.50
C GLU A 334 10.87 0.73 14.16
N GLU A 335 12.20 0.89 14.05
CA GLU A 335 13.13 -0.07 14.63
C GLU A 335 13.04 -0.05 16.17
N PHE A 336 12.78 1.10 16.78
CA PHE A 336 12.51 1.20 18.21
C PHE A 336 11.26 0.42 18.62
N CYS A 337 10.12 0.63 17.97
CA CYS A 337 8.86 -0.05 18.29
C CYS A 337 8.96 -1.57 18.10
N LYS A 338 9.62 -2.03 17.04
CA LYS A 338 9.87 -3.47 16.81
C LYS A 338 10.70 -4.06 17.97
N LEU A 339 11.80 -3.41 18.36
CA LEU A 339 12.63 -3.90 19.45
C LEU A 339 11.94 -3.81 20.82
N LEU A 340 11.08 -2.82 21.05
CA LEU A 340 10.26 -2.74 22.25
C LEU A 340 9.36 -3.97 22.38
N PHE A 341 8.73 -4.40 21.27
CA PHE A 341 7.89 -5.60 21.23
C PHE A 341 8.71 -6.90 21.23
N PHE A 342 9.97 -6.86 20.81
CA PHE A 342 10.89 -7.98 20.94
C PHE A 342 11.47 -8.13 22.36
N LEU A 343 11.50 -7.06 23.18
CA LEU A 343 12.16 -7.03 24.48
C LEU A 343 11.79 -8.20 25.43
N PRO A 344 10.52 -8.64 25.55
CA PRO A 344 10.17 -9.79 26.39
C PRO A 344 10.87 -11.09 25.92
N PHE A 345 10.96 -11.29 24.61
CA PHE A 345 11.68 -12.42 24.01
C PHE A 345 13.18 -12.27 24.22
N ALA A 346 13.72 -11.04 24.12
CA ALA A 346 15.13 -10.77 24.34
C ALA A 346 15.57 -11.13 25.77
N ILE A 347 14.77 -10.74 26.77
CA ILE A 347 15.02 -11.10 28.18
C ILE A 347 14.98 -12.62 28.36
N TYR A 348 14.04 -13.30 27.70
CA TYR A 348 13.95 -14.75 27.74
C TYR A 348 15.21 -15.43 27.16
N PHE A 349 15.60 -15.06 25.93
CA PHE A 349 16.75 -15.69 25.26
C PHE A 349 18.10 -15.30 25.85
N ALA A 350 18.24 -14.08 26.39
CA ALA A 350 19.44 -13.66 27.10
C ALA A 350 19.76 -14.59 28.28
N LYS A 351 18.73 -15.13 28.95
CA LYS A 351 18.89 -16.10 30.04
C LYS A 351 19.27 -17.51 29.55
N GLN A 352 18.79 -17.92 28.39
CA GLN A 352 19.08 -19.26 27.84
C GLN A 352 20.42 -19.32 27.08
N GLY A 353 20.88 -18.19 26.53
CA GLY A 353 22.09 -18.13 25.71
C GLY A 353 21.91 -18.64 24.27
N GLU A 354 20.67 -18.86 23.82
CA GLU A 354 20.33 -19.36 22.49
C GLU A 354 20.30 -18.23 21.45
N GLU A 355 21.48 -17.74 21.04
CA GLU A 355 21.60 -16.57 20.15
C GLU A 355 20.91 -16.74 18.80
N ARG A 356 20.98 -17.94 18.22
CA ARG A 356 20.35 -18.24 16.93
C ARG A 356 18.84 -18.14 17.00
N ASP A 357 18.24 -18.76 18.02
CA ASP A 357 16.79 -18.74 18.20
C ASP A 357 16.32 -17.32 18.48
N ALA A 358 17.07 -16.55 19.28
CA ALA A 358 16.81 -15.13 19.49
C ALA A 358 16.84 -14.33 18.19
N PHE A 359 17.84 -14.56 17.35
CA PHE A 359 17.99 -13.90 16.05
C PHE A 359 16.81 -14.21 15.12
N ILE A 360 16.39 -15.48 15.03
CA ILE A 360 15.25 -15.86 14.20
C ILE A 360 13.93 -15.33 14.78
N VAL A 361 13.70 -15.40 16.09
CA VAL A 361 12.49 -14.84 16.70
C VAL A 361 12.42 -13.31 16.49
N ALA A 362 13.54 -12.60 16.59
CA ALA A 362 13.61 -11.17 16.25
C ALA A 362 13.28 -10.92 14.77
N SER A 363 13.80 -11.74 13.86
CA SER A 363 13.46 -11.69 12.44
C SER A 363 11.96 -11.88 12.18
N PHE A 364 11.27 -12.70 12.98
CA PHE A 364 9.80 -12.83 12.90
C PHE A 364 9.05 -11.57 13.36
N VAL A 365 9.58 -10.79 14.32
CA VAL A 365 9.02 -9.46 14.64
C VAL A 365 9.13 -8.54 13.43
N GLY A 366 10.29 -8.50 12.77
CA GLY A 366 10.48 -7.72 11.54
C GLY A 366 9.54 -8.16 10.42
N LEU A 367 9.36 -9.48 10.25
CA LEU A 367 8.42 -10.05 9.28
C LEU A 367 6.97 -9.65 9.57
N GLY A 368 6.54 -9.67 10.83
CA GLY A 368 5.20 -9.29 11.23
C GLY A 368 4.91 -7.82 10.96
N PHE A 369 5.88 -6.95 11.26
CA PHE A 369 5.80 -5.53 10.93
C PHE A 369 5.66 -5.32 9.41
N ALA A 370 6.53 -5.96 8.62
CA ALA A 370 6.49 -5.84 7.16
C ALA A 370 5.18 -6.36 6.55
N ALA A 371 4.62 -7.44 7.11
CA ALA A 371 3.35 -7.99 6.65
C ALA A 371 2.19 -7.00 6.83
N GLU A 372 2.14 -6.31 7.97
CA GLU A 372 1.10 -5.30 8.24
C GLU A 372 1.30 -4.05 7.38
N GLU A 373 2.54 -3.57 7.26
CA GLU A 373 2.87 -2.40 6.43
C GLU A 373 2.52 -2.63 4.95
N ASN A 374 2.82 -3.83 4.44
CA ASN A 374 2.53 -4.21 3.06
C ASN A 374 1.06 -4.11 2.67
N ILE A 375 0.12 -4.26 3.61
CA ILE A 375 -1.32 -4.13 3.32
C ILE A 375 -1.60 -2.74 2.74
N GLY A 376 -1.04 -1.69 3.35
CA GLY A 376 -1.18 -0.32 2.89
C GLY A 376 -0.53 -0.10 1.52
N TYR A 377 0.71 -0.56 1.33
CA TYR A 377 1.40 -0.44 0.05
C TYR A 377 0.68 -1.17 -1.08
N PHE A 378 0.16 -2.37 -0.82
CA PHE A 378 -0.55 -3.14 -1.84
C PHE A 378 -1.90 -2.50 -2.16
N SER A 379 -2.61 -1.95 -1.16
CA SER A 379 -3.85 -1.21 -1.42
C SER A 379 -3.61 0.01 -2.31
N GLN A 380 -2.51 0.75 -2.07
CA GLN A 380 -2.13 1.91 -2.88
C GLN A 380 -1.67 1.54 -4.31
N SER A 381 -0.97 0.42 -4.47
CA SER A 381 -0.41 -0.01 -5.76
C SER A 381 -1.25 -1.04 -6.51
N LEU A 382 -2.49 -1.31 -6.07
CA LEU A 382 -3.29 -2.45 -6.56
C LEU A 382 -2.50 -3.77 -6.57
N ALA A 383 -1.79 -4.08 -5.49
CA ALA A 383 -0.90 -5.24 -5.33
C ALA A 383 0.32 -5.33 -6.27
N LEU A 384 0.53 -4.39 -7.21
CA LEU A 384 1.68 -4.43 -8.13
C LEU A 384 3.03 -4.39 -7.41
N ALA A 385 3.11 -3.73 -6.24
CA ALA A 385 4.33 -3.71 -5.42
C ALA A 385 4.64 -5.06 -4.73
N ALA A 386 3.76 -6.07 -4.80
CA ALA A 386 3.92 -7.31 -4.05
C ALA A 386 5.20 -8.10 -4.37
N PRO A 387 5.59 -8.31 -5.64
CA PRO A 387 6.83 -9.01 -5.96
C PRO A 387 8.07 -8.25 -5.49
N GLY A 388 8.13 -6.94 -5.78
CA GLY A 388 9.24 -6.08 -5.35
C GLY A 388 9.41 -6.04 -3.84
N ARG A 389 8.31 -5.88 -3.08
CA ARG A 389 8.33 -5.84 -1.60
C ARG A 389 8.58 -7.21 -0.98
N PHE A 390 8.13 -8.30 -1.61
CA PHE A 390 8.51 -9.66 -1.19
C PHE A 390 10.03 -9.85 -1.25
N LEU A 391 10.67 -9.37 -2.31
CA LEU A 391 12.11 -9.52 -2.53
C LEU A 391 12.94 -8.54 -1.71
N THR A 392 12.41 -7.35 -1.40
CA THR A 392 13.16 -6.28 -0.75
C THR A 392 12.64 -5.99 0.65
N ALA A 393 11.58 -5.18 0.78
CA ALA A 393 11.07 -4.65 2.04
C ALA A 393 10.86 -5.72 3.12
N ASN A 394 10.27 -6.87 2.77
CA ASN A 394 10.09 -7.97 3.72
C ASN A 394 11.41 -8.44 4.32
N PHE A 395 12.38 -8.75 3.46
CA PHE A 395 13.68 -9.21 3.92
C PHE A 395 14.47 -8.09 4.62
N PHE A 396 14.30 -6.84 4.18
CA PHE A 396 14.93 -5.68 4.79
C PHE A 396 14.50 -5.53 6.26
N HIS A 397 13.20 -5.55 6.55
CA HIS A 397 12.71 -5.51 7.94
C HIS A 397 13.11 -6.74 8.75
N ILE A 398 13.07 -7.93 8.16
CA ILE A 398 13.60 -9.17 8.76
C ILE A 398 15.05 -8.96 9.20
N ALA A 399 15.88 -8.42 8.30
CA ALA A 399 17.31 -8.29 8.53
C ALA A 399 17.64 -7.24 9.59
N LEU A 400 17.03 -6.05 9.51
CA LEU A 400 17.22 -4.98 10.50
C LEU A 400 16.80 -5.43 11.90
N THR A 401 15.59 -6.00 12.02
CA THR A 401 15.04 -6.41 13.31
C THR A 401 15.78 -7.61 13.88
N GLY A 402 16.13 -8.60 13.04
CA GLY A 402 16.94 -9.74 13.43
C GLY A 402 18.28 -9.31 14.02
N MET A 403 19.01 -8.45 13.30
CA MET A 403 20.29 -7.90 13.76
C MET A 403 20.13 -7.10 15.06
N GLY A 404 19.19 -6.17 15.13
CA GLY A 404 18.92 -5.40 16.35
C GLY A 404 18.58 -6.29 17.55
N GLY A 405 17.73 -7.30 17.34
CA GLY A 405 17.30 -8.23 18.39
C GLY A 405 18.43 -9.12 18.90
N LEU A 406 19.31 -9.64 18.03
CA LEU A 406 20.47 -10.40 18.46
C LEU A 406 21.42 -9.58 19.33
N TYR A 407 21.75 -8.35 18.92
CA TYR A 407 22.65 -7.50 19.69
C TYR A 407 22.00 -7.03 21.00
N LEU A 408 20.68 -6.80 21.04
CA LEU A 408 19.95 -6.57 22.28
C LEU A 408 20.06 -7.77 23.23
N CYS A 409 19.88 -9.00 22.74
CA CYS A 409 20.03 -10.22 23.55
C CYS A 409 21.45 -10.36 24.10
N ARG A 410 22.47 -10.14 23.26
CA ARG A 410 23.88 -10.17 23.66
C ARG A 410 24.16 -9.12 24.74
N ALA A 411 23.60 -7.91 24.60
CA ALA A 411 23.76 -6.84 25.56
C ALA A 411 23.12 -7.17 26.91
N LEU A 412 21.87 -7.67 26.92
CA LEU A 412 21.18 -8.09 28.13
C LEU A 412 21.92 -9.21 28.86
N ARG A 413 22.46 -10.19 28.12
CA ARG A 413 23.21 -11.32 28.71
C ARG A 413 24.55 -10.87 29.32
N ARG A 414 25.26 -9.94 28.66
CA ARG A 414 26.60 -9.49 29.08
C ARG A 414 26.56 -8.26 29.99
N SER A 415 25.40 -7.63 30.18
CA SER A 415 25.26 -6.31 30.82
C SER A 415 26.17 -5.24 30.19
N ASN A 416 26.39 -5.31 28.88
CA ASN A 416 27.18 -4.35 28.11
C ASN A 416 26.41 -3.95 26.84
N TYR A 417 26.04 -2.68 26.75
CA TYR A 417 25.12 -2.16 25.74
C TYR A 417 25.81 -1.45 24.57
N ASN A 418 27.14 -1.32 24.58
CA ASN A 418 27.87 -0.54 23.58
C ASN A 418 27.67 -1.11 22.16
N ASP A 419 27.87 -2.42 22.00
CA ASP A 419 27.69 -3.10 20.71
C ASP A 419 26.22 -2.99 20.24
N PHE A 420 25.27 -3.03 21.17
CA PHE A 420 23.85 -2.87 20.86
C PHE A 420 23.55 -1.47 20.34
N PHE A 421 23.93 -0.41 21.07
CA PHE A 421 23.67 0.96 20.62
C PHE A 421 24.36 1.28 19.29
N TYR A 422 25.57 0.76 19.07
CA TYR A 422 26.27 0.90 17.80
C TYR A 422 25.51 0.23 16.65
N ILE A 423 25.14 -1.04 16.79
CA ILE A 423 24.41 -1.76 15.73
C ILE A 423 23.01 -1.18 15.54
N PHE A 424 22.30 -0.84 16.62
CA PHE A 424 20.96 -0.24 16.55
C PHE A 424 21.00 1.10 15.81
N GLY A 425 21.97 1.97 16.12
CA GLY A 425 22.17 3.22 15.39
C GLY A 425 22.44 3.00 13.90
N ILE A 426 23.27 2.00 13.55
CA ILE A 426 23.49 1.63 12.14
C ILE A 426 22.19 1.14 11.49
N MET A 427 21.38 0.31 12.16
CA MET A 427 20.12 -0.20 11.60
C MET A 427 19.16 0.96 11.28
N ILE A 428 19.06 1.94 12.18
CA ILE A 428 18.25 3.15 11.97
C ILE A 428 18.74 3.94 10.75
N VAL A 429 20.06 4.16 10.64
CA VAL A 429 20.65 4.88 9.50
C VAL A 429 20.48 4.10 8.20
N VAL A 430 20.70 2.79 8.20
CA VAL A 430 20.53 1.92 7.02
C VAL A 430 19.07 1.95 6.56
N HIS A 431 18.13 1.88 7.49
CA HIS A 431 16.71 2.00 7.20
C HIS A 431 16.40 3.34 6.55
N GLY A 432 16.73 4.45 7.21
CA GLY A 432 16.43 5.77 6.69
C GLY A 432 17.12 6.07 5.36
N LEU A 433 18.35 5.59 5.18
CA LEU A 433 19.10 5.74 3.92
C LEU A 433 18.42 4.97 2.78
N TYR A 434 17.96 3.74 3.03
CA TYR A 434 17.21 2.95 2.04
C TYR A 434 15.96 3.69 1.56
N ASN A 435 15.13 4.18 2.50
CA ASN A 435 13.91 4.92 2.16
C ASN A 435 14.18 6.26 1.48
N THR A 436 15.21 6.99 1.93
CA THR A 436 15.64 8.24 1.28
C THR A 436 16.02 8.00 -0.17
N LEU A 437 16.88 7.01 -0.43
CA LEU A 437 17.39 6.73 -1.77
C LEU A 437 16.30 6.27 -2.75
N LEU A 438 15.26 5.59 -2.25
CA LEU A 438 14.08 5.23 -3.05
C LEU A 438 13.14 6.41 -3.31
N SER A 439 13.13 7.41 -2.44
CA SER A 439 12.14 8.50 -2.47
C SER A 439 12.68 9.79 -3.08
N LEU A 440 13.96 9.84 -3.49
CA LEU A 440 14.60 11.04 -4.05
C LEU A 440 14.03 11.34 -5.45
N PRO A 441 13.21 12.40 -5.63
CA PRO A 441 12.46 12.61 -6.88
C PRO A 441 13.35 12.90 -8.10
N GLN A 442 14.56 13.41 -7.87
CA GLN A 442 15.47 13.88 -8.92
C GLN A 442 16.58 12.86 -9.27
N SER A 443 16.56 11.67 -8.68
CA SER A 443 17.70 10.75 -8.74
C SER A 443 17.36 9.41 -9.39
N ASP A 444 17.59 9.31 -10.71
CA ASP A 444 17.51 8.03 -11.44
C ASP A 444 18.48 6.97 -10.89
N VAL A 445 19.56 7.40 -10.23
CA VAL A 445 20.55 6.52 -9.59
C VAL A 445 20.19 6.15 -8.15
N GLY A 446 19.16 6.76 -7.56
CA GLY A 446 18.75 6.54 -6.17
C GLY A 446 18.40 5.08 -5.89
N PRO A 447 17.52 4.46 -6.70
CA PRO A 447 17.19 3.03 -6.58
C PRO A 447 18.41 2.11 -6.65
N PHE A 448 19.41 2.42 -7.48
CA PHE A 448 20.65 1.64 -7.56
C PHE A 448 21.44 1.65 -6.24
N PHE A 449 21.57 2.82 -5.60
CA PHE A 449 22.22 2.92 -4.29
C PHE A 449 21.38 2.26 -3.18
N ALA A 450 20.05 2.39 -3.22
CA ALA A 450 19.17 1.70 -2.29
C ALA A 450 19.36 0.17 -2.36
N MET A 451 19.46 -0.38 -3.58
CA MET A 451 19.75 -1.79 -3.78
C MET A 451 21.14 -2.19 -3.29
N THR A 452 22.14 -1.32 -3.42
CA THR A 452 23.48 -1.57 -2.85
C THR A 452 23.43 -1.67 -1.33
N VAL A 453 22.72 -0.75 -0.66
CA VAL A 453 22.50 -0.80 0.80
C VAL A 453 21.79 -2.10 1.20
N PHE A 454 20.74 -2.47 0.48
CA PHE A 454 20.00 -3.71 0.69
C PHE A 454 20.88 -4.97 0.56
N ILE A 455 21.71 -5.06 -0.49
CA ILE A 455 22.60 -6.20 -0.71
C ILE A 455 23.64 -6.30 0.41
N LEU A 456 24.25 -5.18 0.83
CA LEU A 456 25.25 -5.17 1.90
C LEU A 456 24.63 -5.61 3.25
N LEU A 457 23.43 -5.12 3.58
CA LEU A 457 22.70 -5.58 4.76
C LEU A 457 22.40 -7.08 4.67
N SER A 458 21.96 -7.55 3.51
CA SER A 458 21.64 -8.96 3.28
C SER A 458 22.85 -9.87 3.50
N MET A 459 24.00 -9.53 2.91
CA MET A 459 25.26 -10.23 3.13
C MET A 459 25.66 -10.25 4.61
N ARG A 460 25.45 -9.13 5.33
CA ARG A 460 25.75 -9.04 6.77
C ARG A 460 24.84 -9.96 7.59
N TYR A 461 23.55 -9.98 7.30
CA TYR A 461 22.55 -10.83 7.96
C TYR A 461 22.91 -12.31 7.77
N PHE A 462 23.14 -12.76 6.53
CA PHE A 462 23.48 -14.16 6.26
C PHE A 462 24.81 -14.56 6.90
N ARG A 463 25.82 -13.68 6.89
CA ARG A 463 27.10 -13.95 7.57
C ARG A 463 26.91 -14.17 9.07
N GLU A 464 26.15 -13.33 9.76
CA GLU A 464 25.86 -13.52 11.19
C GLU A 464 25.08 -14.80 11.42
N LEU A 465 24.04 -15.07 10.63
CA LEU A 465 23.27 -16.31 10.74
C LEU A 465 24.14 -17.56 10.59
N TYR A 466 24.99 -17.60 9.56
CA TYR A 466 25.84 -18.75 9.28
C TYR A 466 26.92 -18.95 10.34
N SER A 467 27.41 -17.86 10.96
CA SER A 467 28.35 -17.95 12.09
C SER A 467 27.76 -18.66 13.32
N MET A 468 26.44 -18.65 13.46
CA MET A 468 25.71 -19.33 14.55
C MET A 468 25.16 -20.71 14.15
N SER A 469 25.26 -21.09 12.86
CA SER A 469 24.60 -22.27 12.34
C SER A 469 25.41 -23.55 12.61
N VAL A 470 24.74 -24.56 13.20
CA VAL A 470 25.25 -25.92 13.28
C VAL A 470 24.91 -26.64 11.98
N ARG A 471 25.86 -27.41 11.42
CA ARG A 471 25.66 -28.17 10.17
C ARG A 471 24.72 -29.36 10.39
N THR A 472 23.42 -29.11 10.53
CA THR A 472 22.42 -30.17 10.38
C THR A 472 22.02 -30.28 8.92
N VAL A 473 21.77 -31.52 8.46
CA VAL A 473 21.40 -31.73 7.07
C VAL A 473 19.94 -31.33 6.88
N PRO A 474 19.63 -30.35 6.03
CA PRO A 474 18.30 -29.77 6.07
C PRO A 474 17.22 -30.59 5.38
N THR A 475 15.96 -30.32 5.73
CA THR A 475 14.77 -31.01 5.22
C THR A 475 14.47 -30.72 3.75
N TYR A 476 14.58 -29.46 3.29
CA TYR A 476 14.26 -29.05 1.91
C TYR A 476 15.25 -27.99 1.41
N SER A 477 15.32 -27.74 0.11
CA SER A 477 16.12 -26.63 -0.46
C SER A 477 15.46 -25.27 -0.17
N LEU A 478 16.27 -24.27 0.23
CA LEU A 478 15.88 -22.86 0.32
C LEU A 478 15.51 -22.32 -1.06
N SER A 479 16.30 -22.67 -2.08
CA SER A 479 16.06 -22.30 -3.48
C SER A 479 14.67 -22.76 -3.95
N PHE A 480 14.29 -24.00 -3.61
CA PHE A 480 12.95 -24.51 -3.92
C PHE A 480 11.83 -23.72 -3.22
N LEU A 481 11.96 -23.46 -1.92
CA LEU A 481 10.96 -22.70 -1.15
C LEU A 481 10.82 -21.27 -1.67
N PHE A 482 11.94 -20.61 -1.96
CA PHE A 482 11.99 -19.24 -2.44
C PHE A 482 11.35 -19.10 -3.82
N VAL A 483 11.74 -19.94 -4.79
CA VAL A 483 11.16 -19.91 -6.14
C VAL A 483 9.68 -20.24 -6.12
N SER A 484 9.29 -21.30 -5.41
CA SER A 484 7.88 -21.71 -5.33
C SER A 484 7.03 -20.63 -4.66
N GLY A 485 7.57 -19.97 -3.62
CA GLY A 485 6.93 -18.86 -2.94
C GLY A 485 6.77 -17.62 -3.82
N LEU A 486 7.81 -17.23 -4.57
CA LEU A 486 7.73 -16.13 -5.54
C LEU A 486 6.70 -16.42 -6.63
N CYS A 487 6.69 -17.64 -7.19
CA CYS A 487 5.68 -18.05 -8.16
C CYS A 487 4.27 -18.03 -7.58
N LEU A 488 4.09 -18.41 -6.30
CA LEU A 488 2.78 -18.36 -5.65
C LEU A 488 2.27 -16.91 -5.50
N ILE A 489 3.15 -15.97 -5.17
CA ILE A 489 2.84 -14.54 -5.09
C ILE A 489 2.47 -14.00 -6.47
N LEU A 490 3.25 -14.32 -7.50
CA LEU A 490 2.97 -13.92 -8.89
C LEU A 490 1.64 -14.51 -9.38
N SER A 491 1.35 -15.77 -9.07
CA SER A 491 0.05 -16.39 -9.39
C SER A 491 -1.10 -15.68 -8.67
N GLY A 492 -0.94 -15.35 -7.39
CA GLY A 492 -1.93 -14.55 -6.64
C GLY A 492 -2.16 -13.17 -7.27
N LEU A 493 -1.09 -12.51 -7.70
CA LEU A 493 -1.15 -11.22 -8.38
C LEU A 493 -1.83 -11.33 -9.75
N ILE A 494 -1.53 -12.36 -10.55
CA ILE A 494 -2.20 -12.61 -11.84
C ILE A 494 -3.71 -12.78 -11.64
N ILE A 495 -4.13 -13.60 -10.66
CA ILE A 495 -5.54 -13.82 -10.35
C ILE A 495 -6.21 -12.52 -9.91
N PHE A 496 -5.54 -11.76 -9.03
CA PHE A 496 -6.04 -10.47 -8.57
C PHE A 496 -6.18 -9.47 -9.73
N GLN A 497 -5.13 -9.27 -10.54
CA GLN A 497 -5.18 -8.35 -11.67
C GLN A 497 -6.22 -8.77 -12.71
N ALA A 498 -6.34 -10.07 -12.99
CA ALA A 498 -7.39 -10.55 -13.90
C ALA A 498 -8.80 -10.19 -13.37
N SER A 499 -9.03 -10.26 -12.06
CA SER A 499 -10.32 -9.86 -11.46
C SER A 499 -10.59 -8.36 -11.50
N GLN A 500 -9.54 -7.52 -11.50
CA GLN A 500 -9.67 -6.07 -11.46
C GLN A 500 -9.73 -5.49 -12.86
N ILE A 501 -8.77 -5.90 -13.69
CA ILE A 501 -8.48 -5.27 -14.97
C ILE A 501 -8.40 -6.23 -16.16
N GLY A 502 -8.81 -7.49 -15.98
CA GLY A 502 -8.75 -8.49 -17.04
C GLY A 502 -7.33 -9.01 -17.25
N LEU A 503 -7.24 -10.23 -17.81
CA LEU A 503 -5.99 -10.97 -17.85
C LEU A 503 -4.92 -10.31 -18.75
N PRO A 504 -5.23 -9.86 -19.99
CA PRO A 504 -4.21 -9.28 -20.87
C PRO A 504 -3.57 -8.01 -20.28
N ALA A 505 -4.39 -7.09 -19.76
CA ALA A 505 -3.92 -5.86 -19.12
C ALA A 505 -3.14 -6.14 -17.84
N GLY A 506 -3.64 -7.08 -17.01
CA GLY A 506 -2.96 -7.54 -15.82
C GLY A 506 -1.56 -8.08 -16.10
N LEU A 507 -1.40 -8.91 -17.14
CA LEU A 507 -0.10 -9.45 -17.52
C LEU A 507 0.86 -8.36 -18.03
N LEU A 508 0.36 -7.40 -18.80
CA LEU A 508 1.16 -6.25 -19.24
C LEU A 508 1.69 -5.45 -18.05
N LEU A 509 0.86 -5.24 -17.03
CA LEU A 509 1.21 -4.55 -15.79
C LEU A 509 2.24 -5.27 -14.92
N ILE A 510 2.14 -6.59 -14.84
CA ILE A 510 3.02 -7.42 -13.99
C ILE A 510 4.41 -7.59 -14.62
N THR A 511 4.51 -7.53 -15.95
CA THR A 511 5.75 -7.88 -16.68
C THR A 511 6.97 -7.03 -16.27
N PRO A 512 6.90 -5.69 -16.18
CA PRO A 512 8.02 -4.87 -15.74
C PRO A 512 8.52 -5.23 -14.33
N GLU A 513 7.61 -5.49 -13.40
CA GLU A 513 7.93 -5.86 -12.02
C GLU A 513 8.68 -7.20 -11.94
N VAL A 514 8.28 -8.18 -12.76
CA VAL A 514 8.96 -9.48 -12.85
C VAL A 514 10.37 -9.33 -13.42
N ILE A 515 10.55 -8.49 -14.45
CA ILE A 515 11.87 -8.24 -15.04
C ILE A 515 12.79 -7.53 -14.04
N GLY A 516 12.31 -6.50 -13.36
CA GLY A 516 13.07 -5.76 -12.35
C GLY A 516 13.51 -6.63 -11.16
N SER A 517 12.76 -7.69 -10.88
CA SER A 517 13.02 -8.62 -9.78
C SER A 517 14.21 -9.57 -9.98
N VAL A 518 14.68 -9.77 -11.21
CA VAL A 518 15.68 -10.81 -11.57
C VAL A 518 17.01 -10.64 -10.82
N VAL A 519 17.49 -9.40 -10.67
CA VAL A 519 18.78 -9.12 -10.00
C VAL A 519 18.73 -9.53 -8.52
N ILE A 520 17.61 -9.27 -7.85
CA ILE A 520 17.45 -9.59 -6.43
C ILE A 520 17.30 -11.10 -6.23
N VAL A 521 16.58 -11.77 -7.13
CA VAL A 521 16.48 -13.24 -7.15
C VAL A 521 17.87 -13.87 -7.26
N PHE A 522 18.73 -13.36 -8.15
CA PHE A 522 20.11 -13.83 -8.29
C PHE A 522 20.92 -13.63 -6.99
N MET A 523 20.75 -12.50 -6.31
CA MET A 523 21.40 -12.25 -5.02
C MET A 523 21.01 -13.30 -3.97
N PHE A 524 19.72 -13.63 -3.82
CA PHE A 524 19.30 -14.65 -2.86
C PHE A 524 19.86 -16.04 -3.18
N PHE A 525 19.86 -16.45 -4.45
CA PHE A 525 20.49 -17.72 -4.82
C PHE A 525 21.97 -17.77 -4.44
N ARG A 526 22.70 -16.66 -4.64
CA ARG A 526 24.10 -16.55 -4.23
C ARG A 526 24.26 -16.70 -2.72
N GLU A 527 23.43 -16.02 -1.92
CA GLU A 527 23.52 -16.06 -0.46
C GLU A 527 23.02 -17.37 0.16
N PHE A 528 22.06 -18.06 -0.49
CA PHE A 528 21.66 -19.41 -0.09
C PHE A 528 22.78 -20.43 -0.27
N ASN A 529 23.63 -20.24 -1.29
CA ASN A 529 24.82 -21.05 -1.56
C ASN A 529 24.51 -22.57 -1.55
N GLU A 530 23.39 -22.96 -2.14
CA GLU A 530 22.97 -24.36 -2.23
C GLU A 530 23.51 -24.99 -3.52
N ALA A 531 24.19 -26.13 -3.40
CA ALA A 531 24.55 -26.97 -4.54
C ALA A 531 23.29 -27.68 -5.05
N LEU A 532 22.68 -27.14 -6.11
CA LEU A 532 21.55 -27.78 -6.78
C LEU A 532 22.07 -28.88 -7.71
N GLY A 533 21.49 -30.08 -7.57
CA GLY A 533 21.76 -31.19 -8.47
C GLY A 533 21.21 -30.89 -9.87
N ALA A 534 21.99 -31.28 -10.88
CA ALA A 534 21.58 -31.23 -12.29
C ALA A 534 20.28 -32.03 -12.53
#